data_AF-A0A926U8W2-F1
#
_entry.id   AF-A0A926U8W2-F1
#
_cell.length_a   1.000
_cell.length_b   1.000
_cell.length_c   1.000
_cell.angle_alpha   90.00
_cell.angle_beta   90.00
_cell.angle_gamma   90.00
#
_symmetry.space_group_name_H-M   'P 1'
#
loop_
_entity.id
_entity.type
_entity.pdbx_description
1 polymer ?
#
loop_
_entity_poly.entity_id
_entity_poly.type
_entity_poly.pdbx_seq_one_letter_code
_entity_poly.pdbx_strand_id
1 'polypeptide(L)'
;MLTRVLGLTVGLLAVAASASAQVLTPPARTTQLVPIEGRITKIERARVPLGEAVTGSETRVILEFALQGCLDSLMPLISQPVVQGNRATIYVTALNAHNEASDAARCVAMPKASAQVSVPGVFQRNQIRVVFMGQQPR
;
A
#
# COMPACT_ATOMS: atom_id res chain seq x y z
N MET A 1 19.67 32.85 52.04
CA MET A 1 19.84 31.51 51.43
C MET A 1 18.68 30.64 51.86
N LEU A 2 17.77 30.28 50.94
CA LEU A 2 17.00 29.03 50.97
C LEU A 2 16.17 28.96 49.68
N THR A 3 16.73 28.22 48.74
CA THR A 3 16.16 27.76 47.47
C THR A 3 14.91 26.93 47.70
N ARG A 4 13.83 27.23 46.96
CA ARG A 4 12.76 26.26 46.69
C ARG A 4 12.49 26.20 45.19
N VAL A 5 13.13 25.23 44.55
CA VAL A 5 12.81 24.78 43.19
C VAL A 5 11.60 23.86 43.34
N LEU A 6 10.42 24.32 42.92
CA LEU A 6 9.25 23.48 42.76
C LEU A 6 9.43 22.68 41.47
N GLY A 7 9.58 21.36 41.64
CA GLY A 7 9.79 20.40 40.57
C GLY A 7 8.62 20.38 39.61
N LEU A 8 8.91 20.62 38.33
CA LEU A 8 7.98 20.44 37.23
C LEU A 8 7.88 18.93 36.95
N THR A 9 6.80 18.30 37.37
CA THR A 9 6.46 16.93 36.96
C THR A 9 6.11 16.94 35.48
N VAL A 10 7.05 16.55 34.63
CA VAL A 10 6.80 16.27 33.21
C VAL A 10 6.05 14.95 33.12
N GLY A 11 4.73 15.03 32.99
CA GLY A 11 3.89 13.87 32.69
C GLY A 11 4.27 13.32 31.31
N LEU A 12 4.85 12.13 31.28
CA LEU A 12 5.01 11.35 30.06
C LEU A 12 3.61 11.02 29.52
N LEU A 13 3.20 11.73 28.47
CA LEU A 13 2.12 11.30 27.59
C LEU A 13 2.62 10.07 26.82
N ALA A 14 2.43 8.89 27.41
CA ALA A 14 2.60 7.63 26.72
C ALA A 14 1.52 7.52 25.64
N VAL A 15 1.87 7.89 24.41
CA VAL A 15 1.03 7.62 23.24
C VAL A 15 1.09 6.12 22.99
N ALA A 16 0.10 5.39 23.48
CA ALA A 16 -0.12 4.00 23.10
C ALA A 16 -0.40 3.97 21.59
N ALA A 17 0.60 3.56 20.80
CA ALA A 17 0.42 3.31 19.38
C ALA A 17 -0.43 2.05 19.21
N SER A 18 -1.74 2.23 19.06
CA SER A 18 -2.64 1.13 18.70
C SER A 18 -2.33 0.66 17.28
N ALA A 19 -1.68 -0.49 17.15
CA ALA A 19 -1.58 -1.18 15.87
C ALA A 19 -2.96 -1.75 15.52
N SER A 20 -3.70 -1.08 14.63
CA SER A 20 -4.93 -1.64 14.07
C SER A 20 -4.56 -2.69 13.03
N ALA A 21 -4.83 -3.97 13.33
CA ALA A 21 -4.75 -5.02 12.33
C ALA A 21 -5.88 -4.80 11.32
N GLN A 22 -5.53 -4.53 10.05
CA GLN A 22 -6.51 -4.53 8.97
C GLN A 22 -6.86 -5.98 8.65
N VAL A 23 -8.06 -6.42 9.05
CA VAL A 23 -8.58 -7.75 8.71
C VAL A 23 -9.09 -7.70 7.27
N LEU A 24 -8.37 -8.37 6.37
CA LEU A 24 -8.82 -8.55 4.99
C LEU A 24 -9.64 -9.84 4.90
N THR A 25 -10.91 -9.71 4.50
CA THR A 25 -11.78 -10.87 4.27
C THR A 25 -11.58 -11.36 2.82
N PRO A 26 -11.12 -12.62 2.62
CA PRO A 26 -11.04 -13.19 1.29
C PRO A 26 -12.42 -13.31 0.64
N PRO A 27 -12.52 -13.18 -0.70
CA PRO A 27 -13.73 -13.51 -1.43
C PRO A 27 -14.24 -14.92 -1.09
N ALA A 28 -15.56 -15.13 -1.18
CA ALA A 28 -16.14 -16.46 -0.97
C ALA A 28 -15.52 -17.49 -1.93
N ARG A 29 -15.28 -18.72 -1.43
CA ARG A 29 -14.64 -19.82 -2.17
C ARG A 29 -13.18 -19.59 -2.56
N THR A 30 -12.50 -18.66 -1.88
CA THR A 30 -11.03 -18.56 -1.99
C THR A 30 -10.40 -19.80 -1.38
N THR A 31 -9.60 -20.53 -2.16
CA THR A 31 -8.86 -21.71 -1.73
C THR A 31 -7.40 -21.41 -1.43
N GLN A 32 -6.85 -20.38 -2.06
CA GLN A 32 -5.45 -20.00 -1.89
C GLN A 32 -5.27 -18.48 -1.96
N LEU A 33 -4.38 -17.95 -1.13
CA LEU A 33 -3.89 -16.58 -1.20
C LEU A 33 -2.41 -16.62 -1.57
N VAL A 34 -2.05 -16.06 -2.72
CA VAL A 34 -0.67 -16.09 -3.25
C VAL A 34 -0.12 -14.68 -3.39
N PRO A 35 1.06 -14.37 -2.83
CA PRO A 35 1.73 -13.10 -3.07
C PRO A 35 2.08 -12.91 -4.55
N ILE A 36 1.70 -11.78 -5.11
CA ILE A 36 1.95 -11.45 -6.52
C ILE A 36 2.75 -10.16 -6.69
N GLU A 37 3.61 -10.15 -7.70
CA GLU A 37 4.33 -8.98 -8.14
C GLU A 37 3.53 -8.21 -9.18
N GLY A 38 3.59 -6.88 -9.09
CA GLY A 38 3.00 -5.99 -10.07
C GLY A 38 4.05 -5.25 -10.88
N ARG A 39 3.58 -4.31 -11.69
CA ARG A 39 4.43 -3.35 -12.39
C ARG A 39 3.80 -1.97 -12.39
N ILE A 40 4.64 -0.95 -12.38
CA ILE A 40 4.19 0.44 -12.49
C ILE A 40 3.80 0.74 -13.93
N THR A 41 2.53 0.99 -14.19
CA THR A 41 2.02 1.35 -15.53
C THR A 41 1.98 2.86 -15.72
N LYS A 42 1.60 3.61 -14.69
CA LYS A 42 1.49 5.08 -14.76
C LYS A 42 1.89 5.73 -13.46
N ILE A 43 2.44 6.94 -13.57
CA ILE A 43 2.65 7.84 -12.43
C ILE A 43 2.05 9.18 -12.82
N GLU A 44 1.20 9.72 -11.95
CA GLU A 44 0.56 11.00 -12.16
C GLU A 44 0.61 11.84 -10.89
N ARG A 45 0.50 13.16 -11.07
CA ARG A 45 0.47 14.12 -9.97
C ARG A 45 -0.96 14.59 -9.81
N ALA A 46 -1.45 14.60 -8.59
CA ALA A 46 -2.77 15.10 -8.27
C ALA A 46 -2.66 16.17 -7.17
N ARG A 47 -3.53 17.17 -7.25
CA ARG A 47 -3.76 18.10 -6.14
C ARG A 47 -4.90 17.54 -5.29
N VAL A 48 -4.70 17.49 -3.99
CA VAL A 48 -5.66 16.94 -3.04
C VAL A 48 -6.12 18.06 -2.11
N PRO A 49 -7.42 18.29 -1.92
CA PRO A 49 -7.87 19.25 -0.93
C PRO A 49 -7.49 18.74 0.47
N LEU A 50 -6.79 19.57 1.24
CA LEU A 50 -6.47 19.34 2.66
C LEU A 50 -7.37 20.16 3.60
N GLY A 51 -8.29 20.95 3.02
CA GLY A 51 -9.22 21.85 3.70
C GLY A 51 -9.84 22.83 2.70
N GLU A 52 -10.63 23.80 3.18
CA GLU A 52 -11.37 24.73 2.31
C GLU A 52 -10.46 25.68 1.50
N ALA A 53 -9.24 25.95 1.96
CA ALA A 53 -8.30 26.88 1.31
C ALA A 53 -6.91 26.30 1.04
N VAL A 54 -6.63 25.04 1.43
CA VAL A 54 -5.30 24.43 1.32
C VAL A 54 -5.36 23.22 0.39
N THR A 55 -4.52 23.23 -0.63
CA THR A 55 -4.33 22.07 -1.51
C THR A 55 -2.96 21.46 -1.26
N GLY A 56 -2.96 20.16 -0.94
CA GLY A 56 -1.77 19.33 -0.94
C GLY A 56 -1.45 18.85 -2.34
N SER A 57 -0.24 18.33 -2.52
CA SER A 57 0.14 17.60 -3.73
C SER A 57 0.43 16.16 -3.37
N GLU A 58 -0.07 15.23 -4.17
CA GLU A 58 0.24 13.81 -4.09
C GLU A 58 0.74 13.28 -5.44
N THR A 59 1.51 12.20 -5.37
CA THR A 59 1.89 11.41 -6.52
C THR A 59 1.11 10.09 -6.46
N ARG A 60 0.33 9.82 -7.50
CA ARG A 60 -0.42 8.56 -7.66
C ARG A 60 0.39 7.62 -8.53
N VAL A 61 0.61 6.42 -8.03
CA VAL A 61 1.30 5.34 -8.72
C VAL A 61 0.27 4.28 -9.08
N ILE A 62 0.06 4.08 -10.38
CA ILE A 62 -0.83 3.04 -10.89
C ILE A 62 -0.01 1.77 -11.11
N LEU A 63 -0.46 0.70 -10.48
CA LEU A 63 0.10 -0.63 -10.53
C LEU A 63 -0.82 -1.54 -11.33
N GLU A 64 -0.23 -2.43 -12.10
CA GLU A 64 -0.92 -3.52 -12.81
C GLU A 64 -0.35 -4.85 -12.32
N PHE A 65 -1.23 -5.81 -12.07
CA PHE A 65 -0.92 -7.15 -11.60
C PHE A 65 -1.49 -8.15 -12.60
N ALA A 66 -0.67 -9.10 -13.04
CA ALA A 66 -1.15 -10.27 -13.76
C ALA A 66 -1.65 -11.29 -12.73
N LEU A 67 -2.93 -11.65 -12.80
CA LEU A 67 -3.50 -12.66 -11.93
C LEU A 67 -3.06 -14.06 -12.40
N GLN A 68 -3.09 -15.03 -11.48
CA GLN A 68 -2.59 -16.38 -11.76
C GLN A 68 -3.62 -17.28 -12.44
N GLY A 69 -4.90 -17.00 -12.22
CA GLY A 69 -6.03 -17.72 -12.79
C GLY A 69 -7.09 -16.80 -13.42
N CYS A 70 -7.96 -17.39 -14.23
CA CYS A 70 -8.92 -16.66 -15.07
C CYS A 70 -10.04 -15.99 -14.28
N LEU A 71 -10.40 -16.59 -13.15
CA LEU A 71 -11.46 -16.12 -12.28
C LEU A 71 -10.91 -15.65 -10.93
N ASP A 72 -9.59 -15.52 -10.83
CA ASP A 72 -8.94 -15.01 -9.64
C ASP A 72 -9.28 -13.53 -9.42
N SER A 73 -9.04 -13.06 -8.20
CA SER A 73 -9.28 -11.67 -7.83
C SER A 73 -8.09 -11.09 -7.09
N LEU A 74 -7.80 -9.82 -7.33
CA LEU A 74 -6.82 -9.09 -6.54
C LEU A 74 -7.45 -8.72 -5.19
N MET A 75 -6.83 -9.16 -4.09
CA MET A 75 -7.19 -8.70 -2.75
C MET A 75 -6.90 -7.20 -2.60
N PRO A 76 -7.60 -6.51 -1.68
CA PRO A 76 -7.23 -5.15 -1.31
C PRO A 76 -5.75 -5.05 -0.96
N LEU A 77 -5.07 -4.07 -1.55
CA LEU A 77 -3.64 -3.91 -1.37
C LEU A 77 -3.33 -3.30 -0.01
N ILE A 78 -2.28 -3.83 0.61
CA ILE A 78 -1.64 -3.18 1.75
C ILE A 78 -0.41 -2.46 1.20
N SER A 79 -0.30 -1.16 1.48
CA SER A 79 0.84 -0.37 1.04
C SER A 79 1.32 0.57 2.13
N GLN A 80 2.64 0.77 2.18
CA GLN A 80 3.29 1.69 3.08
C GLN A 80 4.32 2.53 2.31
N PRO A 81 4.08 3.83 2.11
CA PRO A 81 5.07 4.72 1.54
C PRO A 81 6.08 5.18 2.60
N VAL A 82 7.36 5.18 2.23
CA VAL A 82 8.47 5.77 3.01
C VAL A 82 9.16 6.81 2.14
N VAL A 83 9.13 8.06 2.59
CA VAL A 83 9.73 9.20 1.89
C VAL A 83 11.07 9.55 2.55
N GLN A 84 12.13 9.65 1.76
CA GLN A 84 13.48 10.01 2.19
C GLN A 84 14.05 11.06 1.24
N GLY A 85 14.02 12.33 1.66
CA GLY A 85 14.44 13.45 0.83
C GLY A 85 13.60 13.53 -0.45
N ASN A 86 14.25 13.38 -1.61
CA ASN A 86 13.62 13.44 -2.92
C ASN A 86 13.20 12.06 -3.49
N ARG A 87 13.29 10.99 -2.70
CA ARG A 87 12.90 9.63 -3.10
C ARG A 87 11.75 9.12 -2.26
N ALA A 88 10.86 8.36 -2.88
CA ALA A 88 9.82 7.62 -2.19
C ALA A 88 9.92 6.13 -2.55
N THR A 89 9.96 5.29 -1.51
CA THR A 89 9.86 3.83 -1.63
C THR A 89 8.49 3.40 -1.14
N ILE A 90 7.76 2.67 -1.97
CA ILE A 90 6.44 2.14 -1.66
C ILE A 90 6.57 0.64 -1.47
N TYR A 91 6.38 0.17 -0.24
CA TYR A 91 6.29 -1.25 0.05
C TYR A 91 4.85 -1.69 -0.17
N VAL A 92 4.64 -2.69 -1.01
CA VAL A 92 3.32 -3.15 -1.44
C VAL A 92 3.19 -4.64 -1.21
N THR A 93 2.17 -5.06 -0.49
CA THR A 93 1.74 -6.46 -0.43
C THR A 93 0.49 -6.60 -1.29
N ALA A 94 0.59 -7.40 -2.34
CA ALA A 94 -0.50 -7.74 -3.23
C ALA A 94 -0.74 -9.24 -3.17
N LEU A 95 -1.99 -9.65 -2.99
CA LEU A 95 -2.37 -11.06 -2.91
C LEU A 95 -3.38 -11.39 -4.02
N ASN A 96 -3.08 -12.45 -4.75
CA ASN A 96 -4.01 -13.12 -5.63
C ASN A 96 -4.90 -14.05 -4.80
N ALA A 97 -6.22 -13.83 -4.84
CA ALA A 97 -7.21 -14.73 -4.28
C ALA A 97 -7.63 -15.72 -5.35
N HIS A 98 -7.08 -16.92 -5.26
CA HIS A 98 -7.42 -18.03 -6.13
C HIS A 98 -8.67 -18.73 -5.62
N ASN A 99 -9.54 -19.17 -6.52
CA ASN A 99 -10.78 -19.86 -6.17
C ASN A 99 -10.96 -21.13 -7.01
N GLU A 100 -11.80 -22.04 -6.50
CA GLU A 100 -12.10 -23.34 -7.14
C GLU A 100 -12.61 -23.22 -8.58
N ALA A 101 -13.35 -22.14 -8.89
CA ALA A 101 -13.84 -21.94 -10.25
C ALA A 101 -12.69 -21.63 -11.22
N SER A 102 -11.61 -21.03 -10.73
CA SER A 102 -10.43 -20.75 -11.54
C SER A 102 -9.59 -21.99 -11.86
N ASP A 103 -9.66 -23.06 -11.07
CA ASP A 103 -9.03 -24.35 -11.39
C ASP A 103 -9.65 -25.01 -12.64
N ALA A 104 -10.97 -24.85 -12.80
CA ALA A 104 -11.73 -25.42 -13.91
C ALA A 104 -11.73 -24.52 -15.16
N ALA A 105 -11.39 -23.23 -15.02
CA ALA A 105 -11.46 -22.26 -16.09
C ALA A 105 -10.23 -22.29 -17.00
N ARG A 106 -10.44 -22.03 -18.30
CA ARG A 106 -9.35 -21.86 -19.27
C ARG A 106 -9.29 -20.42 -19.75
N CYS A 107 -8.13 -19.80 -19.63
CA CYS A 107 -7.94 -18.39 -20.00
C CYS A 107 -7.54 -18.30 -21.48
N VAL A 108 -8.17 -17.40 -22.24
CA VAL A 108 -7.62 -16.95 -23.54
C VAL A 108 -6.40 -16.05 -23.32
N ALA A 109 -6.45 -15.22 -22.26
CA ALA A 109 -5.34 -14.44 -21.76
C ALA A 109 -5.47 -14.29 -20.25
N MET A 110 -4.33 -14.19 -19.54
CA MET A 110 -4.35 -13.99 -18.09
C MET A 110 -4.97 -12.62 -17.75
N PRO A 111 -5.98 -12.57 -16.87
CA PRO A 111 -6.61 -11.33 -16.50
C PRO A 111 -5.65 -10.44 -15.73
N LYS A 112 -5.88 -9.14 -15.84
CA LYS A 112 -5.07 -8.11 -15.20
C LYS A 112 -5.94 -7.30 -14.26
N ALA A 113 -5.42 -7.07 -13.07
CA ALA A 113 -6.02 -6.16 -12.10
C ALA A 113 -5.16 -4.90 -11.99
N SER A 114 -5.80 -3.76 -11.74
CA SER A 114 -5.11 -2.51 -11.52
C SER A 114 -5.40 -1.97 -10.12
N ALA A 115 -4.46 -1.19 -9.61
CA ALA A 115 -4.65 -0.47 -8.37
C ALA A 115 -3.83 0.80 -8.33
N GLN A 116 -4.21 1.68 -7.40
CA GLN A 116 -3.56 2.96 -7.21
C GLN A 116 -3.02 3.06 -5.80
N VAL A 117 -1.77 3.51 -5.68
CA VAL A 117 -1.18 3.90 -4.40
C VAL A 117 -0.86 5.39 -4.45
N SER A 118 -1.32 6.14 -3.45
CA SER A 118 -1.00 7.56 -3.28
C SER A 118 0.21 7.75 -2.36
N VAL A 119 1.12 8.62 -2.76
CA VAL A 119 2.27 9.06 -1.96
C VAL A 119 2.17 10.58 -1.75
N PRO A 120 2.19 11.08 -0.50
CA PRO A 120 2.23 12.51 -0.24
C PRO A 120 3.48 13.16 -0.84
N GLY A 121 3.32 14.25 -1.59
CA GLY A 121 4.41 14.97 -2.26
C GLY A 121 4.46 14.79 -3.78
N VAL A 122 5.40 15.48 -4.43
CA VAL A 122 5.59 15.48 -5.88
C VAL A 122 6.87 14.76 -6.25
N PHE A 123 6.74 13.59 -6.87
CA PHE A 123 7.87 12.78 -7.31
C PHE A 123 7.87 12.58 -8.82
N GLN A 124 9.04 12.33 -9.37
CA GLN A 124 9.27 11.89 -10.74
C GLN A 124 9.40 10.36 -10.81
N ARG A 125 9.31 9.77 -12.01
CA ARG A 125 9.39 8.32 -12.21
C ARG A 125 10.67 7.69 -11.65
N ASN A 126 11.81 8.35 -11.80
CA ASN A 126 13.11 7.92 -11.30
C ASN A 126 13.28 8.10 -9.77
N GLN A 127 12.33 8.77 -9.12
CA GLN A 127 12.33 9.01 -7.66
C GLN A 127 11.38 8.05 -6.92
N ILE A 128 10.55 7.30 -7.66
CA ILE A 128 9.64 6.29 -7.11
C ILE A 128 10.29 4.91 -7.24
N ARG A 129 10.37 4.19 -6.13
CA ARG A 129 10.67 2.76 -6.09
C ARG A 129 9.47 2.02 -5.52
N VAL A 130 9.06 0.92 -6.15
CA VAL A 130 8.05 0.01 -5.59
C VAL A 130 8.74 -1.30 -5.25
N VAL A 131 8.49 -1.80 -4.04
CA VAL A 131 9.01 -3.08 -3.54
C VAL A 131 7.80 -3.95 -3.22
N PHE A 132 7.67 -5.06 -3.94
CA PHE A 132 6.60 -6.04 -3.69
C PHE A 132 7.04 -7.00 -2.59
N MET A 133 6.24 -7.09 -1.54
CA MET A 133 6.52 -7.84 -0.32
C MET A 133 5.86 -9.21 -0.36
N GLY A 134 6.44 -10.20 0.34
CA GLY A 134 5.87 -11.54 0.50
C GLY A 134 6.19 -12.53 -0.62
N GLN A 135 6.91 -12.12 -1.67
CA GLN A 135 7.51 -13.07 -2.59
C GLN A 135 8.77 -13.68 -1.97
N GLN A 136 8.93 -15.01 -2.07
CA GLN A 136 10.21 -15.64 -1.74
C GLN A 136 11.29 -15.07 -2.69
N PRO A 137 12.51 -14.79 -2.18
CA PRO A 137 13.61 -14.37 -3.05
C PRO A 137 13.87 -15.46 -4.10
N ARG A 138 13.90 -15.04 -5.36
CA ARG A 138 14.25 -15.90 -6.50
C ARG A 138 15.74 -16.22 -6.51
#